data_AF-L5LK76-F1
#
_entry.id   AF-L5LK76-F1
#
_cell.length_a   1.000
_cell.length_b   1.000
_cell.length_c   1.000
_cell.angle_alpha   90.00
_cell.angle_beta   90.00
_cell.angle_gamma   90.00
#
_symmetry.space_group_name_H-M   'P 1'
#
loop_
_entity.id
_entity.type
_entity.pdbx_description
1 polymer ?
#
loop_
_entity_poly.entity_id
_entity_poly.type
_entity_poly.pdbx_seq_one_letter_code
_entity_poly.pdbx_strand_id
1 'polypeptide(L)' 'MEKIAPTEFVMRALECVYHLGCFCCCVCERQLRKGDEFVLKEGQLLCKGDYEKEKDLLSSVSPDESEGCWGRAGIS' A
#
# COMPACT_ATOMS: atom_id res chain seq x y z
N MET A 1 -23.43 -2.29 3.63
CA MET A 1 -22.48 -1.79 2.61
C MET A 1 -22.87 -0.34 2.35
N GLU A 2 -22.32 0.56 3.14
CA GLU A 2 -22.75 1.97 3.19
C GLU A 2 -22.02 2.76 2.10
N LYS A 3 -22.76 3.63 1.41
CA LYS A 3 -22.19 4.52 0.39
C LYS A 3 -21.42 5.63 1.11
N ILE A 4 -20.16 5.81 0.74
CA ILE A 4 -19.33 6.94 1.15
C ILE A 4 -20.12 8.23 0.89
N ALA A 5 -20.44 8.99 1.94
CA ALA A 5 -21.11 10.27 1.78
C ALA A 5 -20.14 11.31 1.18
N PRO A 6 -20.60 12.28 0.36
CA PRO A 6 -19.74 13.28 -0.25
C PRO A 6 -19.05 14.22 0.77
N THR A 7 -19.46 14.17 2.04
CA THR A 7 -18.89 14.91 3.17
C THR A 7 -17.89 14.10 3.99
N GLU A 8 -17.73 12.80 3.72
CA GLU A 8 -16.80 11.95 4.44
C GLU A 8 -15.39 12.07 3.87
N PHE A 9 -14.42 12.21 4.76
CA PHE A 9 -13.03 12.19 4.36
C PHE A 9 -12.65 10.77 3.92
N VAL A 10 -12.23 10.67 2.65
CA VAL A 10 -11.80 9.41 2.04
C VAL A 10 -10.31 9.39 1.79
N MET A 11 -9.73 8.19 1.85
CA MET A 11 -8.41 7.90 1.29
C MET A 11 -8.58 7.28 -0.09
N ARG A 12 -8.02 7.92 -1.10
CA ARG A 12 -7.89 7.34 -2.45
C ARG A 12 -6.52 6.71 -2.58
N ALA A 13 -6.51 5.42 -2.92
CA ALA A 13 -5.30 4.71 -3.30
C ALA A 13 -5.55 4.11 -4.69
N LEU A 14 -4.79 4.60 -5.69
CA LEU A 14 -4.96 4.27 -7.10
C LEU A 14 -6.42 4.50 -7.54
N GLU A 15 -7.12 3.44 -7.96
CA GLU A 15 -8.52 3.48 -8.41
C GLU A 15 -9.53 3.15 -7.30
N CYS A 16 -9.06 2.85 -6.09
CA CYS A 16 -9.89 2.46 -4.96
C CYS A 16 -10.11 3.64 -3.99
N VAL A 17 -11.32 3.72 -3.44
CA VAL A 17 -11.71 4.71 -2.42
C VAL A 17 -12.02 3.98 -1.13
N TYR A 18 -11.39 4.42 -0.04
CA TYR A 18 -11.55 3.87 1.30
C TYR A 18 -11.99 4.96 2.26
N HIS A 19 -12.79 4.60 3.27
CA HIS A 19 -13.03 5.49 4.41
C HIS A 19 -11.73 5.69 5.19
N LEU A 20 -11.55 6.85 5.82
CA LEU A 20 -10.37 7.14 6.65
C LEU A 20 -10.14 6.13 7.79
N GLY A 21 -11.23 5.53 8.29
CA GLY A 21 -11.19 4.46 9.30
C GLY A 21 -10.92 3.06 8.72
N CYS A 22 -11.26 2.84 7.44
CA CYS A 22 -11.12 1.54 6.77
C CYS A 22 -9.77 1.38 6.05
N PHE A 23 -8.92 2.40 6.09
CA PHE A 23 -7.61 2.36 5.46
C PHE A 23 -6.61 1.66 6.38
N CYS A 24 -6.65 0.33 6.40
CA CYS A 24 -5.83 -0.51 7.26
C CYS A 24 -5.15 -1.64 6.50
N CYS A 25 -4.02 -2.10 7.02
CA CYS A 25 -3.28 -3.22 6.46
C CYS A 25 -4.13 -4.50 6.49
N CYS A 26 -4.23 -5.21 5.39
CA CYS A 26 -4.94 -6.48 5.30
C CYS A 26 -4.26 -7.62 6.09
N VAL A 27 -2.99 -7.44 6.45
CA VAL A 27 -2.19 -8.46 7.19
C VAL A 27 -2.26 -8.22 8.69
N CYS A 28 -1.93 -7.00 9.14
CA CYS A 28 -1.85 -6.68 10.57
C CYS A 28 -2.98 -5.78 11.07
N GLU A 29 -3.94 -5.45 10.21
CA GLU A 29 -5.11 -4.59 10.50
C GLU A 29 -4.75 -3.19 11.02
N ARG A 30 -3.47 -2.81 10.91
CA ARG A 30 -2.98 -1.50 11.34
C ARG A 30 -3.53 -0.42 10.44
N GLN A 31 -4.15 0.58 11.05
CA GLN A 31 -4.64 1.76 10.36
C GLN A 31 -3.47 2.60 9.82
N LEU A 32 -3.45 2.83 8.51
CA LEU A 32 -2.40 3.53 7.80
C LEU A 32 -2.78 5.02 7.73
N ARG A 33 -1.91 5.91 8.20
CA ARG A 33 -2.19 7.37 8.24
C ARG A 33 -1.37 8.11 7.19
N LYS A 34 -1.70 9.39 6.98
CA LYS A 34 -0.86 10.27 6.14
C LYS A 34 0.56 10.31 6.72
N GLY A 35 1.53 9.90 5.91
CA GLY A 35 2.94 9.80 6.28
C GLY A 35 3.42 8.36 6.49
N ASP A 36 2.51 7.39 6.67
CA ASP A 36 2.87 5.97 6.66
C ASP A 36 3.11 5.47 5.23
N GLU A 37 4.14 4.64 5.07
CA GLU A 37 4.40 3.92 3.83
C GLU A 37 3.53 2.66 3.77
N PHE A 38 2.77 2.52 2.67
CA PHE A 38 1.92 1.38 2.40
C PHE A 38 1.97 1.00 0.92
N VAL A 39 1.54 -0.21 0.60
CA VAL A 39 1.42 -0.73 -0.74
C VAL A 39 -0.03 -1.14 -1.00
N LEU A 40 -0.56 -0.77 -2.17
CA LEU A 40 -1.84 -1.29 -2.63
C LEU A 40 -1.59 -2.35 -3.71
N LYS A 41 -1.88 -3.62 -3.41
CA LYS A 41 -1.72 -4.74 -4.33
C LYS A 41 -3.08 -5.39 -4.57
N GLU A 42 -3.58 -5.33 -5.80
CA GLU A 42 -4.88 -5.92 -6.18
C GLU A 42 -6.07 -5.47 -5.29
N GLY A 43 -6.03 -4.25 -4.77
CA GLY A 43 -7.05 -3.73 -3.84
C GLY A 43 -6.83 -4.09 -2.37
N GLN A 44 -5.74 -4.77 -2.04
CA GLN A 44 -5.32 -5.03 -0.65
C GLN A 44 -4.27 -4.01 -0.23
N LEU A 45 -4.48 -3.41 0.94
CA LEU A 45 -3.52 -2.50 1.55
C LEU A 45 -2.54 -3.31 2.39
N LEU A 46 -1.24 -3.12 2.20
CA LEU A 46 -0.18 -3.71 3.01
C LEU A 46 0.67 -2.61 3.60
N CYS A 47 0.97 -2.69 4.89
CA CYS A 47 1.93 -1.78 5.50
C CYS A 47 3.34 -2.10 4.98
N LYS A 48 4.24 -1.12 4.99
CA LYS A 48 5.63 -1.31 4.57
C LYS A 48 6.28 -2.55 5.21
N GLY A 49 6.11 -2.74 6.52
CA GLY A 49 6.73 -3.86 7.24
C GLY A 49 6.24 -5.23 6.76
N ASP A 50 4.94 -5.40 6.52
CA ASP A 50 4.38 -6.67 6.00
C ASP A 50 4.72 -6.86 4.52
N TYR A 51 4.70 -5.77 3.75
CA TYR A 51 5.10 -5.81 2.34
C TYR A 51 6.57 -6.20 2.16
N GLU A 52 7.48 -5.62 2.94
CA GLU A 52 8.90 -5.94 2.91
C GLU A 52 9.13 -7.40 3.32
N LYS A 53 8.43 -7.89 4.34
CA LYS A 53 8.47 -9.30 4.74
C LYS A 53 7.99 -10.23 3.62
N GLU A 54 6.84 -9.93 3.01
CA GLU A 54 6.32 -10.76 1.92
C GLU A 54 7.24 -10.73 0.69
N LYS A 55 7.81 -9.55 0.39
CA LYS A 55 8.81 -9.40 -0.67
C LYS A 55 10.09 -10.19 -0.39
N ASP A 56 10.58 -10.19 0.85
CA ASP A 56 11.78 -10.93 1.25
C ASP A 56 11.57 -12.45 1.14
N LEU A 57 10.41 -12.93 1.58
CA LEU A 57 10.00 -14.32 1.43
C LEU A 57 9.86 -14.71 -0.06
N LEU A 58 9.34 -13.81 -0.89
CA LEU A 58 9.20 -14.04 -2.34
C LEU A 58 10.54 -13.96 -3.08
N SER A 59 11.44 -13.08 -2.64
CA SER A 59 12.78 -12.88 -3.22
C SER A 59 13.78 -14.00 -2.87
N SER A 60 13.41 -14.91 -1.96
CA SER A 60 14.20 -16.10 -1.64
C SER A 60 14.13 -17.18 -2.75
N VAL A 61 13.27 -16.99 -3.76
CA VAL A 61 13.34 -17.70 -5.05
C VAL A 61 14.20 -16.88 -6.01
N SER A 62 15.50 -17.21 -6.02
CA SER A 62 16.57 -16.81 -6.96
C SER A 62 17.10 -15.36 -6.90
N PRO A 63 18.33 -15.14 -6.42
CA PRO A 63 19.13 -13.99 -6.81
C PRO A 63 19.77 -14.24 -8.19
N ASP A 64 19.35 -13.52 -9.22
CA ASP A 64 20.16 -13.38 -10.44
C ASP A 64 20.03 -11.95 -10.98
N GLU A 65 20.95 -11.12 -10.50
CA GLU A 65 21.62 -9.99 -11.17
C GLU A 65 20.93 -9.41 -12.43
N SER A 66 20.40 -8.17 -12.35
CA SER A 66 20.67 -7.09 -13.33
C SER A 66 19.87 -5.81 -13.00
N GLU A 67 20.59 -4.77 -12.53
CA GLU A 67 20.33 -3.36 -12.86
C GLU A 67 18.88 -2.83 -12.62
N GLY A 68 18.47 -2.69 -11.36
CA GLY A 68 17.20 -2.06 -11.00
C GLY A 68 17.26 -0.53 -11.11
N CYS A 69 16.63 0.05 -12.14
CA CYS A 69 16.34 1.47 -12.26
C CYS A 69 15.45 1.96 -11.09
N TRP A 70 16.06 2.35 -9.96
CA TRP A 70 15.38 3.09 -8.90
C TRP A 70 14.95 4.46 -9.44
N GLY A 71 13.69 4.59 -9.86
CA GLY A 71 13.11 5.87 -10.25
C GLY A 71 12.94 6.78 -9.03
N ARG A 72 13.72 7.87 -8.94
CA ARG A 72 13.43 8.97 -8.02
C ARG A 72 12.23 9.75 -8.56
N ALA A 73 11.17 9.86 -7.78
CA ALA A 73 10.06 10.74 -8.10
C ALA A 73 10.55 12.21 -8.06
N GLY A 74 10.83 12.75 -9.24
CA GLY A 74 10.97 14.19 -9.48
C GLY A 74 9.58 14.80 -9.68
N ILE A 75 9.37 15.98 -9.09
CA ILE A 75 8.10 16.71 -9.13
C ILE A 75 7.94 17.38 -10.51
N SER A 76 6.74 17.29 -11.10
CA SER A 76 6.27 18.14 -12.20
C SER A 76 5.28 19.17 -11.69
#